data_AF-A0A3M0FUX7-F1
#
_entry.id   AF-A0A3M0FUX7-F1
#
_cell.length_a   1.000
_cell.length_b   1.000
_cell.length_c   1.000
_cell.angle_alpha   90.00
_cell.angle_beta   90.00
_cell.angle_gamma   90.00
#
_symmetry.space_group_name_H-M   'P 1'
#
loop_
_entity.id
_entity.type
_entity.pdbx_description
1 polymer ?
#
loop_
_entity_poly.entity_id
_entity_poly.type
_entity_poly.pdbx_seq_one_letter_code
_entity_poly.pdbx_strand_id
1 'polypeptide(L)'
;MRTFAQAITGLVRTNDPDLYKGAHGVHYSDRIYEAAELLDQAMKDPAQITGIVPPGPCDILAVALDAVEVVLKTIPRANDYAHAIRDAAEVLARVVPVAAQQASYSGSALAGWFMRMNEILPVEQIDLDPVYLAPALGEEGVARIRSWNTSEQGSGYVGRRLAVLEGTSEAILRTHGLQGSVATRSEEIIAGFCEIGRYDLAFDWAEKAIDECAVEETRNIAWRWAVLATEHFPEHSERVARSVFDTYPELASAQQLYAAGTDKAKSAAHIQTTLAAKPWDLAMFQHLCLEDSERAWSTVVKAGMEESMAQRFLDELPEQALPSVRDDVATYLDSTRVGRDMGIELLHTMREKSAELGEPWEADFNAFLTDLRRRYAKRHVILRRLDEVSLIA
;
A
#
# COMPACT_ATOMS: atom_id res chain seq x y z
N MET A 1 -21.16 -2.28 32.60
CA MET A 1 -20.12 -1.53 31.87
C MET A 1 -18.80 -2.26 32.05
N ARG A 2 -18.00 -2.40 30.99
CA ARG A 2 -16.66 -2.99 31.07
C ARG A 2 -15.62 -1.89 31.30
N THR A 3 -14.47 -2.22 31.89
CA THR A 3 -13.35 -1.27 31.97
C THR A 3 -12.70 -1.12 30.59
N PHE A 4 -11.99 -0.01 30.38
CA PHE A 4 -11.24 0.22 29.15
C PHE A 4 -10.19 -0.88 28.90
N ALA A 5 -9.46 -1.27 29.95
CA ALA A 5 -8.50 -2.37 29.90
C ALA A 5 -9.15 -3.70 29.47
N GLN A 6 -10.35 -4.03 29.96
CA GLN A 6 -11.08 -5.24 29.56
C GLN A 6 -11.49 -5.19 28.08
N ALA A 7 -11.89 -4.02 27.58
CA ALA A 7 -12.27 -3.84 26.19
C ALA A 7 -11.08 -4.10 25.24
N ILE A 8 -9.95 -3.45 25.49
CA ILE A 8 -8.74 -3.59 24.66
C ILE A 8 -8.13 -4.98 24.81
N THR A 9 -8.00 -5.50 26.03
CA THR A 9 -7.46 -6.85 26.27
C THR A 9 -8.29 -7.91 25.53
N GLY A 10 -9.61 -7.72 25.48
CA GLY A 10 -10.53 -8.60 24.75
C GLY A 10 -10.36 -8.55 23.23
N LEU A 11 -9.68 -7.55 22.67
CA LEU A 11 -9.37 -7.44 21.24
C LEU A 11 -7.98 -8.01 20.94
N VAL A 12 -6.96 -7.62 21.72
CA VAL A 12 -5.56 -7.97 21.44
C VAL A 12 -5.11 -9.31 22.01
N ARG A 13 -5.81 -9.88 23.00
CA ARG A 13 -5.51 -11.26 23.42
C ARG A 13 -6.24 -12.26 22.53
N THR A 14 -5.48 -13.27 22.12
CA THR A 14 -6.00 -14.43 21.40
C THR A 14 -5.45 -15.71 22.03
N ASN A 15 -6.33 -16.71 22.15
CA ASN A 15 -5.97 -18.08 22.51
C ASN A 15 -6.18 -19.02 21.31
N ASP A 16 -6.34 -18.48 20.10
CA ASP A 16 -6.54 -19.27 18.90
C ASP A 16 -5.28 -20.12 18.63
N PRO A 17 -5.34 -21.45 18.74
CA PRO A 17 -4.19 -22.31 18.49
C PRO A 17 -3.86 -22.41 16.98
N ASP A 18 -4.75 -21.95 16.12
CA ASP A 18 -4.71 -22.08 14.67
C ASP A 18 -4.26 -20.81 13.93
N LEU A 19 -3.60 -19.86 14.62
CA LEU A 19 -3.05 -18.65 13.99
C LEU A 19 -2.01 -18.92 12.88
N TYR A 20 -1.52 -20.15 12.76
CA TYR A 20 -0.69 -20.58 11.64
C TYR A 20 -1.51 -20.76 10.32
N LYS A 21 -2.84 -20.71 10.39
CA LYS A 21 -3.73 -20.69 9.22
C LYS A 21 -3.98 -19.24 8.83
N GLY A 22 -3.55 -18.83 7.62
CA GLY A 22 -3.53 -17.42 7.20
C GLY A 22 -4.84 -16.64 7.41
N ALA A 23 -6.00 -17.25 7.16
CA ALA A 23 -7.30 -16.59 7.37
C ALA A 23 -7.57 -16.20 8.84
N HIS A 24 -7.06 -16.98 9.80
CA HIS A 24 -7.19 -16.67 11.23
C HIS A 24 -6.25 -15.52 11.64
N GLY A 25 -5.08 -15.43 11.02
CA GLY A 25 -4.16 -14.30 11.19
C GLY A 25 -4.78 -12.98 10.74
N VAL A 26 -5.43 -12.97 9.57
CA VAL A 26 -6.16 -11.79 9.06
C VAL A 26 -7.31 -11.38 9.98
N HIS A 27 -8.10 -12.34 10.47
CA HIS A 27 -9.17 -12.01 11.42
C HIS A 27 -8.63 -11.45 12.74
N TYR A 28 -7.46 -11.93 13.18
CA TYR A 28 -6.81 -11.38 14.37
C TYR A 28 -6.23 -9.98 14.14
N SER A 29 -5.70 -9.68 12.95
CA SER A 29 -5.26 -8.32 12.62
C SER A 29 -6.41 -7.30 12.63
N ASP A 30 -7.61 -7.68 12.16
CA ASP A 30 -8.78 -6.80 12.22
C ASP A 30 -9.09 -6.37 13.67
N ARG A 31 -8.99 -7.31 14.63
CA ARG A 31 -9.19 -7.00 16.05
C ARG A 31 -8.11 -6.08 16.62
N ILE A 32 -6.89 -6.14 16.11
CA ILE A 32 -5.81 -5.23 16.51
C ILE A 32 -6.09 -3.82 15.97
N TYR A 33 -6.56 -3.69 14.74
CA TYR A 33 -7.03 -2.41 14.20
C TYR A 33 -8.17 -1.82 15.02
N GLU A 34 -9.19 -2.61 15.36
CA GLU A 34 -10.27 -2.18 16.26
C GLU A 34 -9.75 -1.69 17.61
N ALA A 35 -8.70 -2.32 18.15
CA ALA A 35 -8.07 -1.88 19.41
C ALA A 35 -7.37 -0.53 19.25
N ALA A 36 -6.66 -0.32 18.14
CA ALA A 36 -6.01 0.95 17.82
C ALA A 36 -7.02 2.08 17.64
N GLU A 37 -8.12 1.85 16.92
CA GLU A 37 -9.22 2.81 16.76
C GLU A 37 -9.87 3.18 18.09
N LEU A 38 -10.12 2.19 18.97
CA LEU A 38 -10.69 2.44 20.27
C LEU A 38 -9.75 3.22 21.20
N LEU A 39 -8.43 2.98 21.10
CA LEU A 39 -7.40 3.78 21.79
C LEU A 39 -7.36 5.23 21.29
N ASP A 40 -7.39 5.43 19.98
CA ASP A 40 -7.43 6.77 19.38
C ASP A 40 -8.70 7.54 19.77
N GLN A 41 -9.86 6.88 19.75
CA GLN A 41 -11.11 7.48 20.22
C GLN A 41 -11.04 7.86 21.70
N ALA A 42 -10.44 7.01 22.54
CA ALA A 42 -10.30 7.29 23.97
C ALA A 42 -9.39 8.48 24.27
N MET A 43 -8.35 8.70 23.46
CA MET A 43 -7.48 9.87 23.57
C MET A 43 -8.17 11.17 23.13
N LYS A 44 -9.12 11.09 22.19
CA LYS A 44 -9.83 12.26 21.63
C LYS A 44 -11.04 12.66 22.46
N ASP A 45 -11.91 11.69 22.77
CA ASP A 45 -13.14 11.92 23.53
C ASP A 45 -13.54 10.67 24.34
N PRO A 46 -12.96 10.47 25.54
CA PRO A 46 -13.23 9.29 26.36
C PRO A 46 -14.68 9.21 26.86
N ALA A 47 -15.41 10.33 26.88
CA ALA A 47 -16.79 10.38 27.35
C ALA A 47 -17.79 9.83 26.31
N GLN A 48 -17.44 9.87 25.02
CA GLN A 48 -18.29 9.36 23.93
C GLN A 48 -18.23 7.83 23.76
N ILE A 49 -17.33 7.14 24.46
CA ILE A 49 -17.20 5.69 24.33
C ILE A 49 -18.32 4.98 25.10
N THR A 50 -19.34 4.55 24.37
CA THR A 50 -20.51 3.87 24.95
C THR A 50 -20.15 2.51 25.56
N GLY A 51 -20.74 2.18 26.72
CA GLY A 51 -20.61 0.87 27.37
C GLY A 51 -19.29 0.62 28.10
N ILE A 52 -18.34 1.56 28.04
CA ILE A 52 -17.03 1.51 28.69
C ILE A 52 -16.95 2.63 29.74
N VAL A 53 -16.31 2.35 30.88
CA VAL A 53 -16.01 3.40 31.87
C VAL A 53 -14.96 4.34 31.28
N PRO A 54 -15.21 5.67 31.18
CA PRO A 54 -14.27 6.62 30.59
C PRO A 54 -12.89 6.53 31.25
N PRO A 55 -11.83 6.20 30.50
CA PRO A 55 -10.47 6.08 31.05
C PRO A 55 -9.79 7.44 31.22
N GLY A 56 -8.88 7.55 32.19
CA GLY A 56 -7.96 8.69 32.27
C GLY A 56 -6.73 8.50 31.36
N PRO A 57 -5.95 9.56 31.08
CA PRO A 57 -4.76 9.48 30.22
C PRO A 57 -3.75 8.40 30.63
N CYS A 58 -3.49 8.25 31.94
CA CYS A 58 -2.60 7.21 32.46
C CYS A 58 -3.14 5.79 32.21
N ASP A 59 -4.46 5.59 32.30
CA ASP A 59 -5.08 4.29 32.03
C ASP A 59 -4.97 3.95 30.54
N ILE A 60 -5.20 4.93 29.67
CA ILE A 60 -5.08 4.77 28.21
C ILE A 60 -3.65 4.35 27.86
N LEU A 61 -2.65 5.07 28.37
CA LEU A 61 -1.24 4.74 28.12
C LEU A 61 -0.88 3.34 28.62
N ALA A 62 -1.23 3.00 29.86
CA ALA A 62 -0.91 1.69 30.42
C ALA A 62 -1.49 0.56 29.56
N VAL A 63 -2.74 0.73 29.11
CA VAL A 63 -3.42 -0.23 28.23
C VAL A 63 -2.78 -0.29 26.84
N ALA A 64 -2.34 0.83 26.28
CA ALA A 64 -1.64 0.87 24.99
C ALA A 64 -0.30 0.12 25.04
N LEU A 65 0.53 0.39 26.05
CA LEU A 65 1.84 -0.26 26.23
C LEU A 65 1.69 -1.78 26.39
N ASP A 66 0.73 -2.22 27.20
CA ASP A 66 0.42 -3.64 27.40
C ASP A 66 -0.13 -4.29 26.12
N ALA A 67 -0.97 -3.59 25.37
CA ALA A 67 -1.58 -4.11 24.15
C ALA A 67 -0.52 -4.40 23.08
N VAL A 68 0.42 -3.46 22.86
CA VAL A 68 1.54 -3.66 21.92
C VAL A 68 2.40 -4.85 22.35
N GLU A 69 2.75 -4.94 23.65
CA GLU A 69 3.55 -6.04 24.18
C GLU A 69 2.86 -7.41 23.96
N VAL A 70 1.54 -7.49 24.16
CA VAL A 70 0.75 -8.70 23.93
C VAL A 70 0.76 -9.12 22.47
N VAL A 71 0.58 -8.18 21.55
CA VAL A 71 0.58 -8.48 20.10
C VAL A 71 1.96 -8.95 19.66
N LEU A 72 3.02 -8.27 20.10
CA LEU A 72 4.40 -8.65 19.80
C LEU A 72 4.75 -10.07 20.23
N LYS A 73 4.32 -10.48 21.43
CA LYS A 73 4.50 -11.86 21.92
C LYS A 73 3.71 -12.91 21.12
N THR A 74 2.68 -12.48 20.39
CA THR A 74 1.82 -13.36 19.59
C THR A 74 2.40 -13.60 18.20
N ILE A 75 3.03 -12.60 17.58
CA ILE A 75 3.55 -12.67 16.20
C ILE A 75 4.42 -13.92 15.92
N PRO A 76 5.38 -14.32 16.78
CA PRO A 76 6.20 -15.51 16.53
C PRO A 76 5.42 -16.83 16.43
N ARG A 77 4.15 -16.86 16.85
CA ARG A 77 3.28 -18.05 16.83
C ARG A 77 2.32 -18.07 15.64
N ALA A 78 2.24 -16.97 14.88
CA ALA A 78 1.33 -16.82 13.76
C ALA A 78 2.03 -17.08 12.42
N ASN A 79 1.28 -17.55 11.43
CA ASN A 79 1.73 -17.57 10.03
C ASN A 79 1.36 -16.25 9.38
N ASP A 80 2.16 -15.23 9.66
CA ASP A 80 1.94 -13.86 9.21
C ASP A 80 2.68 -13.56 7.90
N TYR A 81 2.58 -14.47 6.92
CA TYR A 81 3.28 -14.34 5.64
C TYR A 81 2.86 -13.08 4.85
N ALA A 82 1.62 -12.65 5.03
CA ALA A 82 1.09 -11.42 4.42
C ALA A 82 1.36 -10.17 5.27
N HIS A 83 2.12 -10.27 6.37
CA HIS A 83 2.43 -9.19 7.31
C HIS A 83 1.21 -8.51 7.98
N ALA A 84 0.00 -9.05 7.83
CA ALA A 84 -1.23 -8.44 8.32
C ALA A 84 -1.22 -8.14 9.83
N ILE A 85 -0.67 -9.05 10.65
CA ILE A 85 -0.59 -8.84 12.10
C ILE A 85 0.48 -7.80 12.43
N ARG A 86 1.63 -7.82 11.74
CA ARG A 86 2.70 -6.83 11.91
C ARG A 86 2.25 -5.43 11.54
N ASP A 87 1.57 -5.27 10.41
CA ASP A 87 1.03 -3.98 9.97
C ASP A 87 0.03 -3.42 10.98
N ALA A 88 -0.86 -4.28 11.50
CA ALA A 88 -1.80 -3.88 12.54
C ALA A 88 -1.08 -3.54 13.87
N ALA A 89 -0.03 -4.28 14.22
CA ALA A 89 0.79 -4.01 15.41
C ALA A 89 1.51 -2.65 15.31
N GLU A 90 1.99 -2.29 14.11
CA GLU A 90 2.58 -0.98 13.85
C GLU A 90 1.56 0.14 14.06
N VAL A 91 0.35 0.00 13.48
CA VAL A 91 -0.73 0.98 13.69
C VAL A 91 -1.12 1.10 15.16
N LEU A 92 -1.19 -0.02 15.88
CA LEU A 92 -1.42 -0.02 17.32
C LEU A 92 -0.28 0.72 18.07
N ALA A 93 0.98 0.51 17.69
CA ALA A 93 2.12 1.15 18.33
C ALA A 93 2.16 2.67 18.10
N ARG A 94 1.65 3.16 16.95
CA ARG A 94 1.60 4.59 16.62
C ARG A 94 0.76 5.43 17.59
N VAL A 95 -0.10 4.84 18.41
CA VAL A 95 -0.86 5.56 19.44
C VAL A 95 -0.02 5.93 20.68
N VAL A 96 1.08 5.19 20.91
CA VAL A 96 1.89 5.28 22.14
C VAL A 96 2.50 6.66 22.37
N PRO A 97 3.13 7.34 21.39
CA PRO A 97 3.73 8.65 21.61
C PRO A 97 2.72 9.69 22.12
N VAL A 98 1.53 9.74 21.51
CA VAL A 98 0.47 10.69 21.88
C VAL A 98 -0.07 10.37 23.27
N ALA A 99 -0.37 9.10 23.55
CA ALA A 99 -0.83 8.67 24.87
C ALA A 99 0.20 8.99 25.96
N ALA A 100 1.49 8.77 25.68
CA ALA A 100 2.57 9.04 26.62
C ALA A 100 2.69 10.53 26.95
N GLN A 101 2.54 11.41 25.94
CA GLN A 101 2.53 12.86 26.15
C GLN A 101 1.32 13.31 26.97
N GLN A 102 0.11 12.86 26.63
CA GLN A 102 -1.11 13.22 27.38
C GLN A 102 -1.05 12.77 28.85
N ALA A 103 -0.42 11.62 29.10
CA ALA A 103 -0.21 11.10 30.45
C ALA A 103 1.00 11.72 31.17
N SER A 104 1.78 12.60 30.52
CA SER A 104 3.06 13.13 31.04
C SER A 104 4.00 12.01 31.52
N TYR A 105 4.08 10.93 30.74
CA TYR A 105 4.84 9.75 31.10
C TYR A 105 6.35 10.01 31.01
N SER A 106 7.12 9.35 31.89
CA SER A 106 8.58 9.51 31.90
C SER A 106 9.19 8.99 30.60
N GLY A 107 9.93 9.86 29.90
CA GLY A 107 10.69 9.49 28.70
C GLY A 107 11.70 8.36 28.95
N SER A 108 12.36 8.35 30.12
CA SER A 108 13.23 7.27 30.56
C SER A 108 12.48 5.94 30.74
N ALA A 109 11.25 5.97 31.27
CA ALA A 109 10.41 4.78 31.41
C ALA A 109 9.92 4.28 30.04
N LEU A 110 9.56 5.19 29.13
CA LEU A 110 9.18 4.85 27.76
C LEU A 110 10.35 4.23 26.98
N ALA A 111 11.56 4.78 27.11
CA ALA A 111 12.77 4.19 26.55
C ALA A 111 13.01 2.78 27.10
N GLY A 112 12.80 2.56 28.41
CA GLY A 112 12.87 1.23 29.00
C GLY A 112 11.83 0.26 28.44
N TRP A 113 10.62 0.73 28.12
CA TRP A 113 9.61 -0.07 27.43
C TRP A 113 10.03 -0.41 26.00
N PHE A 114 10.52 0.57 25.24
CA PHE A 114 11.02 0.37 23.88
C PHE A 114 12.10 -0.72 23.80
N MET A 115 13.08 -0.68 24.72
CA MET A 115 14.15 -1.69 24.80
C MET A 115 13.57 -3.08 25.04
N ARG A 116 12.60 -3.21 25.97
CA ARG A 116 11.93 -4.50 26.22
C ARG A 116 11.15 -5.00 25.01
N MET A 117 10.53 -4.12 24.23
CA MET A 117 9.83 -4.54 23.01
C MET A 117 10.82 -5.13 22.00
N ASN A 118 11.98 -4.50 21.83
CA ASN A 118 13.04 -5.01 20.96
C ASN A 118 13.59 -6.39 21.37
N GLU A 119 13.55 -6.71 22.66
CA GLU A 119 13.91 -8.05 23.17
C GLU A 119 12.86 -9.13 22.84
N ILE A 120 11.58 -8.75 22.71
CA ILE A 120 10.48 -9.67 22.37
C ILE A 120 10.49 -9.98 20.88
N LEU A 121 10.53 -8.92 20.07
CA LEU A 121 10.57 -8.99 18.62
C LEU A 121 11.43 -7.81 18.15
N PRO A 122 12.43 -8.02 17.27
CA PRO A 122 13.21 -6.91 16.73
C PRO A 122 12.29 -5.79 16.26
N VAL A 123 12.55 -4.55 16.66
CA VAL A 123 11.60 -3.45 16.38
C VAL A 123 11.47 -3.13 14.88
N GLU A 124 12.50 -3.44 14.10
CA GLU A 124 12.48 -3.35 12.62
C GLU A 124 11.40 -4.23 11.98
N GLN A 125 10.96 -5.26 12.70
CA GLN A 125 10.02 -6.26 12.22
C GLN A 125 8.55 -5.80 12.35
N ILE A 126 8.30 -4.68 13.04
CA ILE A 126 7.00 -4.00 13.19
C ILE A 126 7.13 -2.46 13.09
N ASP A 127 8.26 -1.98 12.54
CA ASP A 127 8.62 -0.56 12.41
C ASP A 127 8.36 0.30 13.66
N LEU A 128 8.65 -0.23 14.86
CA LEU A 128 8.59 0.56 16.09
C LEU A 128 9.77 1.54 16.10
N ASP A 129 9.51 2.75 15.60
CA ASP A 129 10.54 3.73 15.27
C ASP A 129 10.84 4.71 16.43
N PRO A 130 12.11 4.83 16.86
CA PRO A 130 12.55 5.90 17.75
C PRO A 130 12.21 7.31 17.28
N VAL A 131 12.16 7.57 15.96
CA VAL A 131 11.81 8.88 15.40
C VAL A 131 10.38 9.26 15.77
N TYR A 132 9.42 8.35 15.58
CA TYR A 132 8.03 8.57 15.96
C TYR A 132 7.83 8.71 17.47
N LEU A 133 8.63 8.01 18.28
CA LEU A 133 8.59 8.10 19.75
C LEU A 133 9.30 9.33 20.31
N ALA A 134 10.20 9.96 19.55
CA ALA A 134 11.08 11.03 20.05
C ALA A 134 10.35 12.18 20.75
N PRO A 135 9.20 12.67 20.24
CA PRO A 135 8.45 13.72 20.93
C PRO A 135 7.98 13.34 22.34
N ALA A 136 7.74 12.06 22.61
CA ALA A 136 7.33 11.56 23.92
C ALA A 136 8.52 11.11 24.80
N LEU A 137 9.59 10.63 24.16
CA LEU A 137 10.84 10.26 24.84
C LEU A 137 11.56 11.47 25.42
N GLY A 138 11.50 12.61 24.72
CA GLY A 138 12.33 13.78 25.03
C GLY A 138 13.83 13.47 24.97
N GLU A 139 14.65 14.45 25.35
CA GLU A 139 16.11 14.32 25.31
C GLU A 139 16.63 13.15 26.17
N GLU A 140 16.06 12.98 27.36
CA GLU A 140 16.48 11.93 28.31
C GLU A 140 16.20 10.53 27.76
N GLY A 141 15.00 10.29 27.24
CA GLY A 141 14.62 8.99 26.66
C GLY A 141 15.44 8.66 25.42
N VAL A 142 15.65 9.63 24.52
CA VAL A 142 16.48 9.44 23.32
C VAL A 142 17.93 9.17 23.70
N ALA A 143 18.50 9.89 24.67
CA ALA A 143 19.86 9.65 25.16
C ALA A 143 20.01 8.24 25.74
N ARG A 144 19.00 7.76 26.47
CA ARG A 144 18.97 6.40 27.02
C ARG A 144 18.97 5.33 25.91
N ILE A 145 18.14 5.50 24.88
CA ILE A 145 18.13 4.58 23.72
C ILE A 145 19.47 4.60 22.99
N ARG A 146 20.09 5.78 22.83
CA ARG A 146 21.41 5.92 22.21
C ARG A 146 22.49 5.14 22.98
N SER A 147 22.55 5.27 24.30
CA SER A 147 23.50 4.51 25.13
C SER A 147 23.31 3.01 25.01
N TRP A 148 22.06 2.53 25.03
CA TRP A 148 21.73 1.11 24.84
C TRP A 148 22.13 0.60 23.45
N ASN A 149 21.82 1.35 22.39
CA ASN A 149 22.18 0.96 21.02
C ASN A 149 23.71 0.87 20.85
N THR A 150 24.49 1.77 21.47
CA THR A 150 25.96 1.66 21.46
C THR A 150 26.47 0.42 22.18
N SER A 151 25.87 0.02 23.32
CA SER A 151 26.29 -1.20 24.02
C SER A 151 26.00 -2.48 23.22
N GLU A 152 24.96 -2.49 22.40
CA GLU A 152 24.60 -3.61 21.50
C GLU A 152 25.41 -3.60 20.18
N GLN A 153 26.62 -3.01 20.18
CA GLN A 153 27.50 -2.88 19.00
C GLN A 153 27.00 -1.95 17.88
N GLY A 154 26.02 -1.08 18.18
CA GLY A 154 25.75 0.15 17.43
C GLY A 154 25.78 0.02 15.90
N SER A 155 24.87 -0.74 15.33
CA SER A 155 24.58 -0.79 13.89
C SER A 155 23.27 -1.53 13.66
N GLY A 156 22.55 -1.25 12.57
CA GLY A 156 21.21 -1.79 12.29
C GLY A 156 20.09 -0.74 12.33
N TYR A 157 18.83 -1.18 12.33
CA TYR A 157 17.66 -0.31 12.20
C TYR A 157 17.63 0.82 13.23
N VAL A 158 17.72 0.54 14.54
CA VAL A 158 17.66 1.57 15.59
C VAL A 158 18.76 2.61 15.42
N GLY A 159 19.97 2.19 15.07
CA GLY A 159 21.10 3.09 14.81
C GLY A 159 20.82 4.07 13.66
N ARG A 160 20.22 3.59 12.57
CA ARG A 160 19.80 4.42 11.43
C ARG A 160 18.72 5.43 11.84
N ARG A 161 17.70 4.98 12.58
CA ARG A 161 16.62 5.86 13.06
C ARG A 161 17.14 6.95 14.01
N LEU A 162 18.09 6.61 14.89
CA LEU A 162 18.77 7.59 15.74
C LEU A 162 19.61 8.60 14.94
N ALA A 163 20.17 8.22 13.79
CA ALA A 163 20.87 9.14 12.90
C ALA A 163 19.92 10.10 12.19
N VAL A 164 18.70 9.66 11.85
CA VAL A 164 17.64 10.54 11.34
C VAL A 164 17.28 11.61 12.39
N LEU A 165 17.14 11.22 13.66
CA LEU A 165 16.94 12.17 14.76
C LEU A 165 18.11 13.14 14.96
N GLU A 166 19.34 12.71 14.65
CA GLU A 166 20.51 13.59 14.69
C GLU A 166 20.46 14.65 13.58
N GLY A 167 19.82 14.35 12.44
CA GLY A 167 19.53 15.31 11.38
C GLY A 167 20.75 15.74 10.56
N THR A 168 21.88 15.03 10.66
CA THR A 168 23.12 15.36 9.95
C THR A 168 23.43 14.36 8.85
N SER A 169 23.99 14.85 7.75
CA SER A 169 24.39 14.00 6.63
C SER A 169 25.49 13.01 7.02
N GLU A 170 26.40 13.43 7.91
CA GLU A 170 27.47 12.60 8.46
C GLU A 170 26.91 11.42 9.27
N ALA A 171 25.84 11.63 10.05
CA ALA A 171 25.19 10.56 10.80
C ALA A 171 24.53 9.54 9.86
N ILE A 172 23.87 10.00 8.79
CA ILE A 172 23.30 9.14 7.77
C ILE A 172 24.39 8.27 7.14
N LEU A 173 25.47 8.88 6.61
CA LEU A 173 26.57 8.16 5.96
C LEU A 173 27.31 7.18 6.89
N ARG A 174 27.35 7.47 8.19
CA ARG A 174 27.96 6.58 9.20
C ARG A 174 27.13 5.34 9.49
N THR A 175 25.81 5.39 9.26
CA THR A 175 24.87 4.37 9.75
C THR A 175 24.11 3.64 8.64
N HIS A 176 23.90 4.28 7.50
CA HIS A 176 23.19 3.73 6.34
C HIS A 176 24.19 3.15 5.33
N GLY A 177 23.76 2.12 4.59
CA GLY A 177 24.55 1.55 3.52
C GLY A 177 25.82 0.82 3.99
N LEU A 178 25.78 0.22 5.18
CA LEU A 178 26.90 -0.54 5.74
C LEU A 178 27.02 -1.97 5.17
N GLN A 179 25.94 -2.50 4.59
CA GLN A 179 25.86 -3.88 4.10
C GLN A 179 25.12 -3.94 2.74
N GLY A 180 25.27 -5.05 2.03
CA GLY A 180 24.61 -5.26 0.73
C GLY A 180 25.43 -4.78 -0.49
N SER A 181 24.80 -4.82 -1.67
CA SER A 181 25.38 -4.33 -2.93
C SER A 181 25.48 -2.80 -2.97
N VAL A 182 26.20 -2.25 -3.94
CA VAL A 182 26.36 -0.79 -4.06
C VAL A 182 25.00 -0.09 -4.23
N ALA A 183 24.08 -0.71 -4.96
CA ALA A 183 22.72 -0.21 -5.12
C ALA A 183 21.95 -0.22 -3.79
N THR A 184 21.91 -1.34 -3.05
CA THR A 184 21.23 -1.43 -1.75
C THR A 184 21.78 -0.38 -0.76
N ARG A 185 23.10 -0.17 -0.75
CA ARG A 185 23.72 0.84 0.11
C ARG A 185 23.29 2.24 -0.28
N SER A 186 23.25 2.53 -1.57
CA SER A 186 22.82 3.83 -2.08
C SER A 186 21.35 4.08 -1.76
N GLU A 187 20.49 3.08 -1.89
CA GLU A 187 19.07 3.19 -1.55
C GLU A 187 18.85 3.56 -0.07
N GLU A 188 19.56 2.90 0.87
CA GLU A 188 19.48 3.27 2.29
C GLU A 188 19.97 4.71 2.54
N ILE A 189 21.08 5.13 1.91
CA ILE A 189 21.63 6.48 2.07
C ILE A 189 20.67 7.54 1.53
N ILE A 190 20.11 7.32 0.33
CA ILE A 190 19.15 8.23 -0.31
C ILE A 190 17.90 8.35 0.57
N ALA A 191 17.39 7.24 1.10
CA ALA A 191 16.26 7.25 2.04
C ALA A 191 16.56 8.09 3.29
N GLY A 192 17.72 7.88 3.92
CA GLY A 192 18.15 8.66 5.08
C GLY A 192 18.25 10.16 4.77
N PHE A 193 18.77 10.56 3.61
CA PHE A 193 18.82 11.96 3.20
C PHE A 193 17.45 12.58 2.95
N CYS A 194 16.53 11.85 2.32
CA CYS A 194 15.14 12.30 2.16
C CYS A 194 14.48 12.60 3.51
N GLU A 195 14.68 11.74 4.50
CA GLU A 195 14.06 11.90 5.81
C GLU A 195 14.57 13.11 6.60
N ILE A 196 15.85 13.46 6.45
CA ILE A 196 16.41 14.67 7.08
C ILE A 196 16.25 15.92 6.21
N GLY A 197 15.50 15.85 5.12
CA GLY A 197 15.22 16.98 4.23
C GLY A 197 16.41 17.42 3.36
N ARG A 198 17.44 16.59 3.20
CA ARG A 198 18.60 16.83 2.34
C ARG A 198 18.37 16.30 0.93
N TYR A 199 17.34 16.83 0.28
CA TYR A 199 16.92 16.40 -1.05
C TYR A 199 17.99 16.65 -2.13
N ASP A 200 18.84 17.66 -1.94
CA ASP A 200 20.01 17.93 -2.79
C ASP A 200 20.95 16.72 -2.83
N LEU A 201 21.35 16.24 -1.65
CA LEU A 201 22.22 15.08 -1.54
C LEU A 201 21.51 13.80 -1.98
N ALA A 202 20.22 13.65 -1.65
CA ALA A 202 19.45 12.49 -2.09
C ALA A 202 19.40 12.39 -3.63
N PHE A 203 19.22 13.52 -4.31
CA PHE A 203 19.19 13.60 -5.77
C PHE A 203 20.55 13.24 -6.39
N ASP A 204 21.63 13.86 -5.92
CA ASP A 204 22.99 13.61 -6.42
C ASP A 204 23.41 12.14 -6.21
N TRP A 205 23.07 11.56 -5.06
CA TRP A 205 23.35 10.16 -4.78
C TRP A 205 22.53 9.21 -5.65
N ALA A 206 21.27 9.55 -5.94
CA ALA A 206 20.44 8.75 -6.83
C ALA A 206 21.00 8.77 -8.27
N GLU A 207 21.37 9.93 -8.79
CA GLU A 207 22.01 10.08 -10.10
C GLU A 207 23.31 9.26 -10.18
N LYS A 208 24.19 9.42 -9.19
CA LYS A 208 25.44 8.65 -9.12
C LYS A 208 25.19 7.14 -9.10
N ALA A 209 24.23 6.67 -8.31
CA ALA A 209 23.94 5.24 -8.20
C ALA A 209 23.38 4.67 -9.52
N ILE A 210 22.59 5.45 -10.26
CA ILE A 210 22.08 5.08 -11.59
C ILE A 210 23.23 4.89 -12.59
N ASP A 211 24.26 5.74 -12.54
CA ASP A 211 25.42 5.66 -13.43
C ASP A 211 26.40 4.53 -13.07
N GLU A 212 26.52 4.19 -11.78
CA GLU A 212 27.55 3.28 -11.29
C GLU A 212 27.09 1.83 -11.08
N CYS A 213 25.78 1.58 -10.89
CA CYS A 213 25.25 0.26 -10.54
C CYS A 213 24.60 -0.46 -11.73
N ALA A 214 24.38 -1.76 -11.58
CA ALA A 214 23.65 -2.56 -12.57
C ALA A 214 22.18 -2.12 -12.67
N VAL A 215 21.65 -2.06 -13.90
CA VAL A 215 20.28 -1.59 -14.20
C VAL A 215 19.21 -2.38 -13.42
N GLU A 216 19.47 -3.65 -13.18
CA GLU A 216 18.58 -4.61 -12.52
C GLU A 216 18.45 -4.32 -11.02
N GLU A 217 19.44 -3.64 -10.44
CA GLU A 217 19.49 -3.29 -9.02
C GLU A 217 19.03 -1.85 -8.75
N THR A 218 18.96 -0.97 -9.76
CA THR A 218 18.71 0.47 -9.57
C THR A 218 17.27 0.90 -9.76
N ARG A 219 16.35 -0.04 -9.96
CA ARG A 219 14.93 0.26 -10.23
C ARG A 219 14.30 1.14 -9.14
N ASN A 220 14.39 0.75 -7.86
CA ASN A 220 13.83 1.57 -6.78
C ASN A 220 14.47 2.96 -6.69
N ILE A 221 15.78 3.04 -6.94
CA ILE A 221 16.53 4.29 -6.95
C ILE A 221 16.04 5.21 -8.06
N ALA A 222 15.85 4.69 -9.28
CA ALA A 222 15.38 5.50 -10.41
C ALA A 222 13.99 6.09 -10.17
N TRP A 223 13.09 5.33 -9.50
CA TRP A 223 11.74 5.80 -9.19
C TRP A 223 11.80 6.91 -8.15
N ARG A 224 12.62 6.73 -7.11
CA ARG A 224 12.84 7.75 -6.09
C ARG A 224 13.50 9.00 -6.70
N TRP A 225 14.41 8.84 -7.65
CA TRP A 225 15.03 9.95 -8.37
C TRP A 225 14.01 10.75 -9.18
N ALA A 226 13.09 10.08 -9.87
CA ALA A 226 12.00 10.74 -10.59
C ALA A 226 11.05 11.50 -9.66
N VAL A 227 10.74 10.95 -8.49
CA VAL A 227 9.94 11.65 -7.46
C VAL A 227 10.69 12.88 -6.95
N LEU A 228 11.98 12.76 -6.57
CA LEU A 228 12.81 13.88 -6.15
C LEU A 228 12.87 14.98 -7.23
N ALA A 229 13.04 14.60 -8.50
CA ALA A 229 13.06 15.52 -9.61
C ALA A 229 11.71 16.25 -9.78
N THR A 230 10.60 15.58 -9.53
CA THR A 230 9.26 16.18 -9.69
C THR A 230 8.93 17.12 -8.53
N GLU A 231 9.25 16.71 -7.30
CA GLU A 231 8.82 17.43 -6.09
C GLU A 231 9.79 18.55 -5.67
N HIS A 232 11.09 18.38 -5.93
CA HIS A 232 12.13 19.29 -5.41
C HIS A 232 13.00 19.93 -6.48
N PHE A 233 13.14 19.33 -7.66
CA PHE A 233 14.01 19.81 -8.74
C PHE A 233 13.31 19.83 -10.11
N PRO A 234 12.19 20.58 -10.25
CA PRO A 234 11.33 20.54 -11.44
C PRO A 234 12.05 20.85 -12.75
N GLU A 235 13.13 21.63 -12.70
CA GLU A 235 14.03 21.90 -13.84
C GLU A 235 14.73 20.64 -14.40
N HIS A 236 14.78 19.57 -13.61
CA HIS A 236 15.38 18.28 -13.98
C HIS A 236 14.34 17.21 -14.31
N SER A 237 13.03 17.43 -14.07
CA SER A 237 12.01 16.38 -14.20
C SER A 237 11.96 15.76 -15.58
N GLU A 238 12.02 16.54 -16.67
CA GLU A 238 11.95 15.98 -18.03
C GLU A 238 13.17 15.10 -18.33
N ARG A 239 14.37 15.53 -17.93
CA ARG A 239 15.61 14.77 -18.13
C ARG A 239 15.58 13.45 -17.37
N VAL A 240 15.21 13.51 -16.09
CA VAL A 240 15.17 12.35 -15.21
C VAL A 240 14.09 11.37 -15.68
N ALA A 241 12.87 11.84 -15.94
CA ALA A 241 11.78 10.99 -16.40
C ALA A 241 12.12 10.31 -17.74
N ARG A 242 12.83 11.00 -18.64
CA ARG A 242 13.34 10.41 -19.89
C ARG A 242 14.34 9.30 -19.61
N SER A 243 15.33 9.55 -18.75
CA SER A 243 16.32 8.54 -18.36
C SER A 243 15.68 7.30 -17.74
N VAL A 244 14.70 7.49 -16.84
CA VAL A 244 13.99 6.39 -16.18
C VAL A 244 13.17 5.60 -17.20
N PHE A 245 12.43 6.27 -18.09
CA PHE A 245 11.64 5.60 -19.13
C PHE A 245 12.50 4.83 -20.14
N ASP A 246 13.63 5.40 -20.57
CA ASP A 246 14.53 4.77 -21.53
C ASP A 246 15.15 3.49 -20.95
N THR A 247 15.46 3.48 -19.65
CA THR A 247 15.99 2.31 -18.95
C THR A 247 14.89 1.29 -18.60
N TYR A 248 13.72 1.77 -18.20
CA TYR A 248 12.61 0.93 -17.76
C TYR A 248 11.31 1.33 -18.46
N PRO A 249 11.10 0.89 -19.72
CA PRO A 249 9.98 1.34 -20.52
C PRO A 249 8.69 0.65 -20.09
N GLU A 250 7.91 1.28 -19.24
CA GLU A 250 6.67 0.74 -18.65
C GLU A 250 5.62 1.85 -18.56
N LEU A 251 4.35 1.49 -18.31
CA LEU A 251 3.28 2.49 -18.21
C LEU A 251 3.59 3.59 -17.17
N ALA A 252 4.12 3.22 -15.99
CA ALA A 252 4.37 4.18 -14.91
C ALA A 252 5.46 5.21 -15.29
N SER A 253 6.56 4.78 -15.89
CA SER A 253 7.63 5.68 -16.35
C SER A 253 7.22 6.47 -17.60
N ALA A 254 6.37 5.90 -18.46
CA ALA A 254 5.75 6.60 -19.59
C ALA A 254 4.85 7.76 -19.12
N GLN A 255 4.01 7.51 -18.12
CA GLN A 255 3.15 8.53 -17.50
C GLN A 255 3.99 9.68 -16.94
N GLN A 256 5.07 9.37 -16.22
CA GLN A 256 5.99 10.38 -15.68
C GLN A 256 6.66 11.20 -16.79
N LEU A 257 7.21 10.55 -17.82
CA LEU A 257 7.84 11.25 -18.95
C LEU A 257 6.83 12.11 -19.71
N TYR A 258 5.63 11.61 -19.95
CA TYR A 258 4.58 12.38 -20.62
C TYR A 258 4.19 13.59 -19.78
N ALA A 259 4.01 13.44 -18.47
CA ALA A 259 3.68 14.53 -17.55
C ALA A 259 4.76 15.62 -17.52
N ALA A 260 6.04 15.23 -17.36
CA ALA A 260 7.17 16.14 -17.27
C ALA A 260 7.57 16.79 -18.61
N GLY A 261 7.28 16.13 -19.74
CA GLY A 261 7.67 16.61 -21.06
C GLY A 261 7.01 17.92 -21.45
N THR A 262 7.83 18.91 -21.80
CA THR A 262 7.38 20.22 -22.30
C THR A 262 6.79 20.13 -23.72
N ASP A 263 7.37 19.30 -24.58
CA ASP A 263 6.83 18.95 -25.90
C ASP A 263 6.07 17.61 -25.83
N LYS A 264 4.76 17.70 -25.57
CA LYS A 264 3.87 16.53 -25.44
C LYS A 264 3.86 15.65 -26.69
N ALA A 265 3.93 16.25 -27.88
CA ALA A 265 3.90 15.49 -29.13
C ALA A 265 5.17 14.66 -29.30
N LYS A 266 6.34 15.25 -29.03
CA LYS A 266 7.62 14.55 -29.07
C LYS A 266 7.70 13.45 -28.00
N SER A 267 7.27 13.72 -26.77
CA SER A 267 7.24 12.71 -25.71
C SER A 267 6.30 11.56 -26.05
N ALA A 268 5.08 11.84 -26.52
CA ALA A 268 4.13 10.81 -26.93
C ALA A 268 4.66 9.94 -28.09
N ALA A 269 5.34 10.54 -29.08
CA ALA A 269 5.92 9.79 -30.20
C ALA A 269 7.03 8.83 -29.75
N HIS A 270 7.90 9.31 -28.85
CA HIS A 270 8.97 8.49 -28.25
C HIS A 270 8.39 7.35 -27.42
N ILE A 271 7.48 7.65 -26.49
CA ILE A 271 6.85 6.66 -25.61
C ILE A 271 6.15 5.56 -26.42
N GLN A 272 5.33 5.95 -27.40
CA GLN A 272 4.60 4.97 -28.20
C GLN A 272 5.52 4.07 -29.02
N THR A 273 6.63 4.63 -29.53
CA THR A 273 7.63 3.87 -30.27
C THR A 273 8.30 2.83 -29.36
N THR A 274 8.72 3.24 -28.17
CA THR A 274 9.40 2.38 -27.21
C THR A 274 8.48 1.30 -26.62
N LEU A 275 7.22 1.64 -26.31
CA LEU A 275 6.24 0.69 -25.79
C LEU A 275 5.64 -0.24 -26.85
N ALA A 276 6.00 -0.12 -28.13
CA ALA A 276 5.46 -0.97 -29.20
C ALA A 276 5.70 -2.48 -28.96
N ALA A 277 6.76 -2.84 -28.21
CA ALA A 277 7.05 -4.22 -27.81
C ALA A 277 6.26 -4.69 -26.56
N LYS A 278 5.55 -3.78 -25.88
CA LYS A 278 4.75 -4.02 -24.67
C LYS A 278 3.32 -3.52 -24.91
N PRO A 279 2.51 -4.28 -25.66
CA PRO A 279 1.21 -3.81 -26.14
C PRO A 279 0.24 -3.44 -25.02
N TRP A 280 0.31 -4.11 -23.86
CA TRP A 280 -0.48 -3.76 -22.68
C TRP A 280 -0.16 -2.34 -22.20
N ASP A 281 1.12 -2.03 -21.97
CA ASP A 281 1.57 -0.70 -21.53
C ASP A 281 1.24 0.37 -22.58
N LEU A 282 1.42 0.05 -23.87
CA LEU A 282 1.11 0.96 -24.96
C LEU A 282 -0.39 1.32 -25.02
N ALA A 283 -1.27 0.32 -24.95
CA ALA A 283 -2.71 0.53 -24.97
C ALA A 283 -3.15 1.37 -23.76
N MET A 284 -2.66 1.04 -22.57
CA MET A 284 -2.97 1.79 -21.36
C MET A 284 -2.42 3.22 -21.41
N PHE A 285 -1.24 3.46 -22.00
CA PHE A 285 -0.72 4.80 -22.20
C PHE A 285 -1.61 5.62 -23.16
N GLN A 286 -2.03 5.02 -24.28
CA GLN A 286 -2.93 5.68 -25.24
C GLN A 286 -4.27 6.05 -24.60
N HIS A 287 -4.85 5.13 -23.82
CA HIS A 287 -6.12 5.34 -23.14
C HIS A 287 -6.00 6.37 -22.00
N LEU A 288 -5.05 6.19 -21.07
CA LEU A 288 -4.98 7.01 -19.84
C LEU A 288 -4.27 8.35 -20.02
N CYS A 289 -3.33 8.47 -20.96
CA CYS A 289 -2.50 9.67 -21.10
C CYS A 289 -2.81 10.48 -22.35
N LEU A 290 -3.12 9.80 -23.46
CA LEU A 290 -3.53 10.48 -24.70
C LEU A 290 -5.05 10.63 -24.79
N GLU A 291 -5.81 9.99 -23.89
CA GLU A 291 -7.28 9.99 -23.88
C GLU A 291 -7.86 9.53 -25.24
N ASP A 292 -7.17 8.58 -25.88
CA ASP A 292 -7.49 8.08 -27.23
C ASP A 292 -7.85 6.59 -27.17
N SER A 293 -9.09 6.33 -26.76
CA SER A 293 -9.61 4.99 -26.52
C SER A 293 -9.72 4.17 -27.80
N GLU A 294 -10.06 4.78 -28.93
CA GLU A 294 -10.12 4.11 -30.25
C GLU A 294 -8.74 3.59 -30.67
N ARG A 295 -7.70 4.42 -30.51
CA ARG A 295 -6.33 4.01 -30.79
C ARG A 295 -5.84 2.94 -29.81
N ALA A 296 -6.14 3.10 -28.53
CA ALA A 296 -5.82 2.11 -27.51
C ALA A 296 -6.45 0.76 -27.84
N TRP A 297 -7.75 0.75 -28.18
CA TRP A 297 -8.45 -0.45 -28.61
C TRP A 297 -7.87 -1.07 -29.87
N SER A 298 -7.49 -0.26 -30.86
CA SER A 298 -6.77 -0.76 -32.04
C SER A 298 -5.47 -1.49 -31.67
N THR A 299 -4.73 -0.99 -30.68
CA THR A 299 -3.55 -1.66 -30.13
C THR A 299 -3.92 -2.98 -29.44
N VAL A 300 -5.01 -3.02 -28.66
CA VAL A 300 -5.52 -4.24 -28.00
C VAL A 300 -5.83 -5.32 -29.02
N VAL A 301 -6.63 -4.99 -30.05
CA VAL A 301 -7.02 -5.92 -31.12
C VAL A 301 -5.81 -6.44 -31.88
N LYS A 302 -4.88 -5.55 -32.25
CA LYS A 302 -3.66 -5.95 -32.96
C LYS A 302 -2.80 -6.92 -32.14
N ALA A 303 -2.86 -6.84 -30.82
CA ALA A 303 -2.10 -7.70 -29.91
C ALA A 303 -2.87 -8.95 -29.46
N GLY A 304 -4.14 -9.12 -29.82
CA GLY A 304 -4.95 -10.26 -29.40
C GLY A 304 -5.28 -10.25 -27.90
N MET A 305 -5.46 -9.07 -27.31
CA MET A 305 -5.67 -8.88 -25.86
C MET A 305 -7.13 -8.54 -25.49
N GLU A 306 -8.06 -8.66 -26.43
CA GLU A 306 -9.45 -8.19 -26.31
C GLU A 306 -10.12 -8.77 -25.06
N GLU A 307 -10.04 -10.09 -24.85
CA GLU A 307 -10.62 -10.75 -23.66
C GLU A 307 -10.11 -10.16 -22.35
N SER A 308 -8.81 -9.88 -22.25
CA SER A 308 -8.19 -9.37 -21.00
C SER A 308 -8.45 -7.90 -20.72
N MET A 309 -8.88 -7.13 -21.73
CA MET A 309 -8.99 -5.67 -21.65
C MET A 309 -10.39 -5.12 -21.91
N ALA A 310 -11.30 -5.90 -22.49
CA ALA A 310 -12.60 -5.41 -22.93
C ALA A 310 -13.39 -4.72 -21.82
N GLN A 311 -13.35 -5.23 -20.59
CA GLN A 311 -14.02 -4.59 -19.45
C GLN A 311 -13.58 -3.13 -19.25
N ARG A 312 -12.32 -2.79 -19.51
CA ARG A 312 -11.79 -1.43 -19.33
C ARG A 312 -12.30 -0.44 -20.37
N PHE A 313 -12.64 -0.93 -21.56
CA PHE A 313 -13.12 -0.11 -22.67
C PHE A 313 -14.64 -0.12 -22.81
N LEU A 314 -15.35 -0.88 -21.96
CA LEU A 314 -16.79 -1.09 -22.10
C LEU A 314 -17.60 0.21 -22.05
N ASP A 315 -17.20 1.17 -21.21
CA ASP A 315 -17.93 2.43 -21.08
C ASP A 315 -17.71 3.39 -22.25
N GLU A 316 -16.52 3.37 -22.85
CA GLU A 316 -16.12 4.32 -23.89
C GLU A 316 -16.33 3.76 -25.30
N LEU A 317 -16.17 2.45 -25.46
CA LEU A 317 -16.25 1.70 -26.72
C LEU A 317 -17.14 0.45 -26.57
N PRO A 318 -18.43 0.63 -26.19
CA PRO A 318 -19.30 -0.49 -25.87
C PRO A 318 -19.50 -1.44 -27.06
N GLU A 319 -19.65 -0.91 -28.27
CA GLU A 319 -19.87 -1.72 -29.48
C GLU A 319 -18.69 -2.68 -29.73
N GLN A 320 -17.47 -2.21 -29.49
CA GLN A 320 -16.25 -2.97 -29.72
C GLN A 320 -15.95 -3.95 -28.57
N ALA A 321 -16.20 -3.54 -27.33
CA ALA A 321 -15.83 -4.30 -26.14
C ALA A 321 -16.83 -5.42 -25.80
N LEU A 322 -18.14 -5.18 -25.96
CA LEU A 322 -19.21 -6.11 -25.56
C LEU A 322 -19.00 -7.57 -26.01
N PRO A 323 -18.53 -7.86 -27.24
CA PRO A 323 -18.27 -9.23 -27.68
C PRO A 323 -17.26 -9.99 -26.81
N SER A 324 -16.31 -9.30 -26.19
CA SER A 324 -15.16 -9.88 -25.47
C SER A 324 -15.31 -9.91 -23.94
N VAL A 325 -16.28 -9.19 -23.36
CA VAL A 325 -16.51 -9.13 -21.89
C VAL A 325 -17.20 -10.39 -21.34
N ARG A 326 -17.80 -11.22 -22.20
CA ARG A 326 -18.67 -12.34 -21.81
C ARG A 326 -17.96 -13.41 -20.96
N ASP A 327 -16.71 -13.71 -21.29
CA ASP A 327 -15.97 -14.79 -20.62
C ASP A 327 -15.52 -14.41 -19.20
N ASP A 328 -15.29 -13.11 -18.96
CA ASP A 328 -15.00 -12.56 -17.63
C ASP A 328 -16.19 -12.76 -16.68
N VAL A 329 -17.42 -12.53 -17.16
CA VAL A 329 -18.64 -12.70 -16.35
C VAL A 329 -18.75 -14.12 -15.81
N ALA A 330 -18.57 -15.14 -16.65
CA ALA A 330 -18.66 -16.53 -16.20
C ALA A 330 -17.54 -16.86 -15.20
N THR A 331 -16.32 -16.38 -15.45
CA THR A 331 -15.17 -16.55 -14.55
C THR A 331 -15.44 -15.93 -13.17
N TYR A 332 -15.97 -14.72 -13.14
CA TYR A 332 -16.36 -14.03 -11.91
C TYR A 332 -17.50 -14.72 -11.17
N LEU A 333 -18.53 -15.18 -11.88
CA LEU A 333 -19.67 -15.88 -11.27
C LEU A 333 -19.29 -17.24 -10.65
N ASP A 334 -18.22 -17.87 -11.15
CA ASP A 334 -17.69 -19.14 -10.60
C ASP A 334 -16.69 -18.94 -9.44
N SER A 335 -16.34 -17.69 -9.12
CA SER A 335 -15.33 -17.28 -8.12
C SER A 335 -15.87 -17.20 -6.66
N THR A 336 -15.12 -16.48 -5.80
CA THR A 336 -15.46 -16.11 -4.42
C THR A 336 -16.73 -15.25 -4.35
N ARG A 337 -17.19 -14.91 -3.14
CA ARG A 337 -18.33 -14.00 -2.98
C ARG A 337 -18.07 -12.65 -3.67
N VAL A 338 -16.91 -12.05 -3.44
CA VAL A 338 -16.51 -10.77 -4.05
C VAL A 338 -16.46 -10.90 -5.57
N GLY A 339 -15.87 -11.98 -6.09
CA GLY A 339 -15.85 -12.22 -7.53
C GLY A 339 -17.27 -12.31 -8.13
N ARG A 340 -18.21 -12.98 -7.46
CA ARG A 340 -19.61 -13.02 -7.90
C ARG A 340 -20.28 -11.65 -7.90
N ASP A 341 -19.98 -10.81 -6.91
CA ASP A 341 -20.51 -9.45 -6.84
C ASP A 341 -20.01 -8.64 -8.06
N MET A 342 -18.72 -8.71 -8.38
CA MET A 342 -18.13 -8.10 -9.58
C MET A 342 -18.76 -8.62 -10.88
N GLY A 343 -19.02 -9.93 -10.98
CA GLY A 343 -19.65 -10.51 -12.17
C GLY A 343 -21.08 -10.03 -12.41
N ILE A 344 -21.84 -9.76 -11.34
CA ILE A 344 -23.19 -9.20 -11.42
C ILE A 344 -23.16 -7.71 -11.78
N GLU A 345 -22.23 -6.95 -11.20
CA GLU A 345 -22.02 -5.55 -11.56
C GLU A 345 -21.65 -5.41 -13.05
N LEU A 346 -20.74 -6.24 -13.54
CA LEU A 346 -20.36 -6.28 -14.95
C LEU A 346 -21.56 -6.58 -15.87
N LEU A 347 -22.45 -7.50 -15.46
CA LEU A 347 -23.68 -7.79 -16.18
C LEU A 347 -24.66 -6.60 -16.22
N HIS A 348 -24.74 -5.80 -15.15
CA HIS A 348 -25.52 -4.57 -15.15
C HIS A 348 -24.96 -3.55 -16.15
N THR A 349 -23.64 -3.33 -16.14
CA THR A 349 -22.99 -2.44 -17.11
C THR A 349 -23.21 -2.94 -18.54
N MET A 350 -23.04 -4.24 -18.80
CA MET A 350 -23.30 -4.82 -20.12
C MET A 350 -24.76 -4.62 -20.56
N ARG A 351 -25.74 -4.76 -19.65
CA ARG A 351 -27.16 -4.51 -19.95
C ARG A 351 -27.40 -3.07 -20.35
N GLU A 352 -26.90 -2.13 -19.55
CA GLU A 352 -27.02 -0.69 -19.80
C GLU A 352 -26.44 -0.33 -21.16
N LYS A 353 -25.20 -0.74 -21.43
CA LYS A 353 -24.52 -0.46 -22.71
C LYS A 353 -25.18 -1.14 -23.91
N SER A 354 -25.68 -2.36 -23.76
CA SER A 354 -26.44 -3.02 -24.83
C SER A 354 -27.75 -2.28 -25.15
N ALA A 355 -28.43 -1.73 -24.14
CA ALA A 355 -29.65 -0.96 -24.33
C ALA A 355 -29.40 0.41 -24.97
N GLU A 356 -28.31 1.09 -24.59
CA GLU A 356 -27.87 2.34 -25.24
C GLU A 356 -27.62 2.15 -26.75
N LEU A 357 -27.05 1.01 -27.15
CA LEU A 357 -26.78 0.68 -28.55
C LEU A 357 -28.01 0.16 -29.31
N GLY A 358 -29.01 -0.39 -28.61
CA GLY A 358 -30.21 -0.97 -29.20
C GLY A 358 -29.95 -2.29 -29.96
N GLU A 359 -30.78 -2.58 -30.96
CA GLU A 359 -30.63 -3.80 -31.78
C GLU A 359 -29.36 -3.74 -32.66
N PRO A 360 -28.57 -4.82 -32.78
CA PRO A 360 -28.83 -6.18 -32.31
C PRO A 360 -28.30 -6.50 -30.89
N TRP A 361 -27.70 -5.53 -30.21
CA TRP A 361 -26.98 -5.72 -28.95
C TRP A 361 -27.91 -6.12 -27.80
N GLU A 362 -29.10 -5.52 -27.73
CA GLU A 362 -30.11 -5.94 -26.74
C GLU A 362 -30.50 -7.42 -26.89
N ALA A 363 -30.80 -7.86 -28.12
CA ALA A 363 -31.15 -9.24 -28.39
C ALA A 363 -30.01 -10.21 -28.04
N ASP A 364 -28.77 -9.83 -28.39
CA ASP A 364 -27.57 -10.59 -28.11
C ASP A 364 -27.30 -10.71 -26.59
N PHE A 365 -27.44 -9.62 -25.83
CA PHE A 365 -27.36 -9.65 -24.37
C PHE A 365 -28.46 -10.53 -23.75
N ASN A 366 -29.70 -10.41 -24.21
CA ASN A 366 -30.82 -11.22 -23.71
C ASN A 366 -30.58 -12.72 -23.96
N ALA A 367 -30.00 -13.08 -25.11
CA ALA A 367 -29.59 -14.44 -25.41
C ALA A 367 -28.49 -14.92 -24.45
N PHE A 368 -27.45 -14.10 -24.22
CA PHE A 368 -26.37 -14.40 -23.29
C PHE A 368 -26.89 -14.61 -21.85
N LEU A 369 -27.75 -13.72 -21.35
CA LEU A 369 -28.34 -13.83 -20.02
C LEU A 369 -29.21 -15.10 -19.88
N THR A 370 -29.92 -15.47 -20.93
CA THR A 370 -30.70 -16.72 -20.98
C THR A 370 -29.79 -17.95 -20.86
N ASP A 371 -28.64 -17.93 -21.54
CA ASP A 371 -27.65 -19.01 -21.46
C ASP A 371 -26.99 -19.09 -20.08
N LEU A 372 -26.68 -17.96 -19.44
CA LEU A 372 -26.23 -17.91 -18.04
C LEU A 372 -27.27 -18.50 -17.07
N ARG A 373 -28.55 -18.14 -17.23
CA ARG A 373 -29.65 -18.73 -16.43
C ARG A 373 -29.72 -20.25 -16.61
N ARG A 374 -29.53 -20.75 -17.83
CA ARG A 374 -29.48 -22.19 -18.11
C ARG A 374 -28.28 -22.86 -17.43
N ARG A 375 -27.08 -22.26 -17.53
CA ARG A 375 -25.85 -22.73 -16.89
C ARG A 375 -25.99 -22.80 -15.37
N TYR A 376 -26.60 -21.78 -14.77
CA TYR A 376 -26.72 -21.63 -13.33
C TYR A 376 -28.09 -22.06 -12.76
N ALA A 377 -28.90 -22.81 -13.51
CA ALA A 377 -30.25 -23.22 -13.13
C ALA A 377 -30.33 -23.94 -11.77
N LYS A 378 -29.26 -24.64 -11.37
CA LYS A 378 -29.14 -25.35 -10.08
C LYS A 378 -28.48 -24.52 -8.96
N ARG A 379 -28.02 -23.30 -9.25
CA ARG A 379 -27.36 -22.39 -8.29
C ARG A 379 -28.32 -21.24 -7.94
N HIS A 380 -29.31 -21.53 -7.11
CA HIS A 380 -30.43 -20.63 -6.79
C HIS A 380 -30.03 -19.20 -6.35
N VAL A 381 -28.89 -19.03 -5.66
CA VAL A 381 -28.39 -17.71 -5.25
C VAL A 381 -27.92 -16.88 -6.44
N ILE A 382 -27.20 -17.49 -7.38
CA ILE A 382 -26.75 -16.81 -8.61
C ILE A 382 -27.95 -16.49 -9.48
N LEU A 383 -28.86 -17.46 -9.65
CA LEU A 383 -30.07 -17.30 -10.45
C LEU A 383 -30.92 -16.09 -10.01
N ARG A 384 -31.14 -15.93 -8.69
CA ARG A 384 -31.85 -14.76 -8.14
C ARG A 384 -31.19 -13.44 -8.53
N ARG A 385 -29.86 -13.36 -8.48
CA ARG A 385 -29.12 -12.14 -8.83
C ARG A 385 -29.11 -11.87 -10.33
N LEU A 386 -29.11 -12.90 -11.17
CA LEU A 386 -29.30 -12.74 -12.62
C LEU A 386 -30.70 -12.16 -12.95
N ASP A 387 -31.71 -12.46 -12.13
CA ASP A 387 -33.05 -11.90 -12.30
C ASP A 387 -33.11 -10.40 -11.98
N GLU A 388 -32.27 -9.91 -11.07
CA GLU A 388 -32.14 -8.47 -10.75
C GLU A 388 -31.59 -7.68 -11.95
N VAL A 389 -30.72 -8.27 -12.76
CA VAL A 389 -30.18 -7.64 -13.99
C VAL A 389 -31.26 -7.43 -15.06
N SER A 390 -32.33 -8.23 -15.07
CA SER A 390 -33.40 -8.16 -16.09
C SER A 390 -34.43 -7.05 -15.86
N LEU A 391 -34.36 -6.34 -14.73
CA LEU A 391 -35.41 -5.42 -14.27
C LEU A 391 -35.11 -3.94 -14.53
N ILE A 392 -34.02 -3.60 -15.21
CA ILE A 392 -33.74 -2.22 -15.62
C ILE A 392 -34.56 -1.92 -16.88
N ALA A 393 -35.53 -1.02 -16.71
CA ALA A 393 -36.48 -0.55 -17.71
C ALA A 393 -36.03 0.75 -18.37
#